data_AF-A0A261QA08-F1
#
_entry.id   AF-A0A261QA08-F1
#
_cell.length_a   1.000
_cell.length_b   1.000
_cell.length_c   1.000
_cell.angle_alpha   90.00
_cell.angle_beta   90.00
_cell.angle_gamma   90.00
#
_symmetry.space_group_name_H-M   'P 1'
#
loop_
_entity.id
_entity.type
_entity.pdbx_description
1 polymer ?
#
loop_
_entity_poly.entity_id
_entity_poly.type
_entity_poly.pdbx_seq_one_letter_code
_entity_poly.pdbx_strand_id
1 'polypeptide(L)'
;MNRLLLLLTFVTVCSACHKNEYSDGKVVKQGDTYETGAVLPELRSIKNDTAWLALYPLAQVFFLDMKLKNSEEFIKAIRSAEQKSTPVRAKVFKHSTMNRGAEVAEILPPTAQDLAAFKAAMRK
;
A
#
# COMPACT_ATOMS: atom_id res chain seq x y z
N MET A 1 54.70 -15.47 42.55
CA MET A 1 55.13 -15.92 41.21
C MET A 1 54.25 -17.07 40.76
N ASN A 2 53.31 -16.85 39.83
CA ASN A 2 53.11 -17.71 38.65
C ASN A 2 51.87 -17.27 37.84
N ARG A 3 52.17 -16.77 36.64
CA ARG A 3 51.54 -17.09 35.35
C ARG A 3 50.03 -16.84 35.19
N LEU A 4 49.75 -15.64 34.67
CA LEU A 4 49.17 -15.44 33.34
C LEU A 4 48.75 -16.72 32.60
N LEU A 5 47.45 -16.92 32.41
CA LEU A 5 46.94 -17.48 31.15
C LEU A 5 45.53 -16.93 30.89
N LEU A 6 45.47 -15.98 29.95
CA LEU A 6 44.30 -15.67 29.15
C LEU A 6 43.68 -16.96 28.60
N LEU A 7 42.36 -17.10 28.72
CA LEU A 7 41.59 -17.87 27.75
C LEU A 7 40.20 -17.24 27.61
N LEU A 8 40.16 -16.32 26.64
CA LEU A 8 38.99 -15.91 25.88
C LEU A 8 38.08 -17.12 25.64
N THR A 9 36.95 -17.20 26.34
CA THR A 9 35.81 -18.01 25.93
C THR A 9 34.89 -17.14 25.08
N PHE A 10 35.38 -16.84 23.87
CA PHE A 10 34.62 -16.23 22.79
C PHE A 10 33.98 -17.36 21.99
N VAL A 11 32.84 -17.88 22.44
CA VAL A 11 32.10 -18.91 21.70
C VAL A 11 30.62 -18.54 21.64
N THR A 12 30.31 -17.83 20.55
CA THR A 12 29.06 -17.91 19.77
C THR A 12 27.76 -17.62 20.49
N VAL A 13 27.38 -16.34 20.52
CA VAL A 13 25.98 -15.98 20.35
C VAL A 13 25.60 -16.42 18.93
N CYS A 14 24.88 -17.53 18.81
CA CYS A 14 24.16 -17.86 17.61
C CYS A 14 23.15 -16.74 17.38
N SER A 15 23.56 -15.70 16.64
CA SER A 15 22.65 -14.86 15.88
C SER A 15 21.96 -15.79 14.90
N ALA A 16 20.88 -16.42 15.35
CA ALA A 16 19.86 -16.95 14.48
C ALA A 16 19.24 -15.72 13.79
N CYS A 17 19.93 -15.24 12.74
CA CYS A 17 19.30 -14.54 11.65
C CYS A 17 18.23 -15.50 11.13
N HIS A 18 17.02 -15.38 11.66
CA HIS A 18 15.83 -15.77 10.94
C HIS A 18 15.84 -14.91 9.68
N LYS A 19 16.46 -15.44 8.62
CA LYS A 19 16.07 -15.06 7.27
C LYS A 19 14.62 -15.50 7.20
N ASN A 20 13.71 -14.56 7.44
CA ASN A 20 12.34 -14.71 7.00
C ASN A 20 12.46 -15.08 5.53
N GLU A 21 12.12 -16.32 5.21
CA GLU A 21 11.79 -16.71 3.85
C GLU A 21 10.63 -15.81 3.44
N TYR A 22 10.99 -14.66 2.89
CA TYR A 22 10.06 -13.83 2.17
C TYR A 22 9.59 -14.72 1.03
N SER A 23 8.35 -15.22 1.15
CA SER A 23 7.69 -15.87 0.04
C SER A 23 7.79 -14.92 -1.15
N ASP A 24 8.55 -15.32 -2.16
CA ASP A 24 8.94 -14.48 -3.31
C ASP A 24 7.78 -14.33 -4.31
N GLY A 25 6.56 -14.20 -3.78
CA GLY A 25 5.31 -14.13 -4.51
C GLY A 25 4.44 -13.04 -3.94
N LYS A 26 4.02 -12.10 -4.79
CA LYS A 26 3.05 -11.08 -4.42
C LYS A 26 1.76 -11.76 -3.92
N VAL A 27 1.28 -11.31 -2.77
CA VAL A 27 0.19 -11.97 -2.02
C VAL A 27 -1.16 -11.52 -2.57
N VAL A 28 -2.12 -12.44 -2.65
CA VAL A 28 -3.53 -12.09 -2.82
C VAL A 28 -4.17 -12.07 -1.44
N LYS A 29 -4.46 -10.88 -0.92
CA LYS A 29 -5.13 -10.72 0.37
C LYS A 29 -6.64 -10.87 0.19
N GLN A 30 -7.25 -11.70 1.02
CA GLN A 30 -8.70 -11.91 1.03
C GLN A 30 -9.34 -11.14 2.17
N GLY A 31 -10.56 -10.65 1.94
CA GLY A 31 -11.34 -9.94 2.96
C GLY A 31 -12.49 -9.15 2.34
N ASP A 32 -13.45 -8.77 3.18
CA ASP A 32 -14.57 -7.94 2.74
C ASP A 32 -14.09 -6.56 2.35
N THR A 33 -14.60 -6.09 1.21
CA THR A 33 -14.31 -4.76 0.68
C THR A 33 -15.57 -3.92 0.52
N TYR A 34 -15.39 -2.61 0.46
CA TYR A 34 -16.37 -1.66 -0.05
C TYR A 34 -15.75 -0.84 -1.18
N GLU A 35 -16.56 -0.32 -2.09
CA GLU A 35 -16.10 0.49 -3.20
C GLU A 35 -16.32 1.99 -2.92
N THR A 36 -15.32 2.83 -3.20
CA THR A 36 -15.29 4.25 -2.82
C THR A 36 -16.13 5.19 -3.70
N GLY A 37 -16.74 4.70 -4.78
CA GLY A 37 -17.22 5.56 -5.86
C GLY A 37 -16.07 6.30 -6.56
N ALA A 38 -16.42 7.25 -7.44
CA ALA A 38 -15.46 8.06 -8.19
C ALA A 38 -14.66 8.99 -7.25
N VAL A 39 -13.35 8.81 -7.21
CA VAL A 39 -12.42 9.58 -6.39
C VAL A 39 -11.22 10.07 -7.20
N LEU A 40 -10.65 11.21 -6.83
CA LEU A 40 -9.37 11.66 -7.37
C LEU A 40 -8.23 11.06 -6.54
N PRO A 41 -7.33 10.27 -7.15
CA PRO A 41 -6.22 9.70 -6.42
C PRO A 41 -5.01 10.64 -6.43
N GLU A 42 -4.28 10.65 -5.32
CA GLU A 42 -2.99 11.32 -5.20
C GLU A 42 -2.00 10.40 -4.48
N LEU A 43 -0.85 10.12 -5.09
CA LEU A 43 0.20 9.32 -4.49
C LEU A 43 1.13 10.20 -3.64
N ARG A 44 1.00 10.10 -2.31
CA ARG A 44 1.78 10.93 -1.37
C ARG A 44 3.22 10.47 -1.21
N SER A 45 3.42 9.16 -1.01
CA SER A 45 4.76 8.60 -0.86
C SER A 45 4.76 7.07 -1.04
N ILE A 46 5.93 6.50 -1.33
CA ILE A 46 6.16 5.04 -1.28
C ILE A 46 7.37 4.81 -0.38
N LYS A 47 7.19 4.11 0.74
CA LYS A 47 8.26 3.77 1.69
C LYS A 47 7.96 2.43 2.35
N ASN A 48 8.97 1.59 2.55
CA ASN A 48 8.87 0.31 3.29
C ASN A 48 7.68 -0.56 2.82
N ASP A 49 7.62 -0.84 1.52
CA ASP A 49 6.56 -1.61 0.88
C ASP A 49 5.14 -1.08 1.10
N THR A 50 5.00 0.21 1.43
CA THR A 50 3.70 0.87 1.61
C THR A 50 3.63 2.10 0.71
N ALA A 51 2.61 2.16 -0.12
CA ALA A 51 2.25 3.38 -0.86
C ALA A 51 1.13 4.11 -0.13
N TRP A 52 1.38 5.36 0.23
CA TRP A 52 0.45 6.24 0.93
C TRP A 52 -0.32 7.09 -0.05
N LEU A 53 -1.64 7.11 0.10
CA LEU A 53 -2.57 7.66 -0.88
C LEU A 53 -3.57 8.61 -0.22
N ALA A 54 -3.94 9.68 -0.92
CA ALA A 54 -5.17 10.40 -0.66
C ALA A 54 -6.18 10.09 -1.77
N LEU A 55 -7.45 9.89 -1.41
CA LEU A 55 -8.54 9.65 -2.34
C LEU A 55 -9.61 10.72 -2.13
N TYR A 56 -9.57 11.81 -2.89
CA TYR A 56 -10.50 12.92 -2.69
C TYR A 56 -11.90 12.60 -3.25
N PRO A 57 -12.97 13.04 -2.56
CA PRO A 57 -13.00 13.94 -1.40
C PRO A 57 -12.99 13.21 -0.04
N LEU A 58 -12.64 11.93 0.01
CA LEU A 58 -12.71 11.16 1.25
C LEU A 58 -11.68 11.68 2.26
N ALA A 59 -12.16 12.10 3.43
CA ALA A 59 -11.34 12.68 4.51
C ALA A 59 -10.64 11.59 5.35
N GLN A 60 -9.93 10.68 4.71
CA GLN A 60 -9.15 9.64 5.37
C GLN A 60 -7.88 9.30 4.61
N VAL A 61 -6.88 8.76 5.32
CA VAL A 61 -5.63 8.31 4.73
C VAL A 61 -5.78 6.86 4.27
N PHE A 62 -5.34 6.59 3.05
CA PHE A 62 -5.33 5.25 2.48
C PHE A 62 -3.91 4.76 2.28
N PHE A 63 -3.75 3.45 2.26
CA PHE A 63 -2.50 2.84 1.87
C PHE A 63 -2.71 1.62 0.97
N LEU A 64 -1.73 1.36 0.12
CA LEU A 64 -1.63 0.15 -0.69
C LEU A 64 -0.38 -0.61 -0.23
N ASP A 65 -0.56 -1.87 0.14
CA ASP A 65 0.56 -2.76 0.42
C ASP A 65 1.22 -3.16 -0.92
N MET A 66 2.50 -2.81 -1.08
CA MET A 66 3.27 -3.06 -2.28
C MET A 66 3.57 -4.54 -2.50
N LYS A 67 3.40 -5.38 -1.47
CA LYS A 67 3.51 -6.84 -1.56
C LYS A 67 2.27 -7.48 -2.17
N LEU A 68 1.17 -6.75 -2.36
CA LEU A 68 -0.02 -7.26 -3.02
C LEU A 68 0.21 -7.56 -4.50
N LYS A 69 -0.47 -8.58 -5.00
CA LYS A 69 -0.53 -8.85 -6.43
C LYS A 69 -1.11 -7.62 -7.16
N ASN A 70 -0.50 -7.26 -8.28
CA ASN A 70 -0.85 -6.10 -9.12
C ASN A 70 -0.59 -4.71 -8.48
N SER A 71 0.07 -4.62 -7.32
CA SER A 71 0.39 -3.34 -6.66
C SER A 71 1.06 -2.31 -7.58
N GLU A 72 2.00 -2.74 -8.42
CA GLU A 72 2.69 -1.88 -9.39
C GLU A 72 1.75 -1.34 -10.48
N GLU A 73 0.80 -2.15 -10.95
CA GLU A 73 -0.19 -1.73 -11.94
C GLU A 73 -1.14 -0.68 -11.34
N PHE A 74 -1.54 -0.88 -10.09
CA PHE A 74 -2.33 0.10 -9.34
C PHE A 74 -1.57 1.41 -9.17
N ILE A 75 -0.28 1.38 -8.86
CA ILE A 75 0.55 2.59 -8.77
C ILE A 75 0.65 3.31 -10.12
N LYS A 76 0.81 2.57 -11.23
CA LYS A 76 0.79 3.17 -12.57
C LYS A 76 -0.56 3.82 -12.88
N ALA A 77 -1.66 3.16 -12.54
CA ALA A 77 -3.01 3.69 -12.72
C ALA A 77 -3.24 4.97 -11.90
N ILE A 78 -2.85 4.96 -10.61
CA ILE A 78 -2.90 6.12 -9.71
C ILE A 78 -2.12 7.30 -10.30
N ARG A 79 -0.86 7.08 -10.68
CA ARG A 79 -0.02 8.15 -11.25
C ARG A 79 -0.59 8.70 -12.55
N SER A 80 -1.11 7.84 -13.42
CA SER A 80 -1.71 8.30 -14.68
C SER A 80 -2.99 9.11 -14.43
N ALA A 81 -3.80 8.68 -13.47
CA ALA A 81 -5.03 9.36 -13.09
C ALA A 81 -4.77 10.72 -12.44
N GLU A 82 -3.77 10.79 -11.55
CA GLU A 82 -3.29 12.03 -10.92
C GLU A 82 -2.81 13.02 -11.99
N GLN A 83 -1.92 12.59 -12.89
CA GLN A 83 -1.39 13.44 -13.98
C GLN A 83 -2.48 13.97 -14.91
N LYS A 84 -3.51 13.17 -15.18
CA LYS A 84 -4.61 13.53 -16.08
C LYS A 84 -5.78 14.17 -15.35
N SER A 85 -5.73 14.29 -14.03
CA SER A 85 -6.85 14.72 -13.19
C SER A 85 -8.14 13.94 -13.50
N THR A 86 -8.02 12.63 -13.70
CA THR A 86 -9.17 11.73 -13.98
C THR A 86 -9.53 10.92 -12.75
N PRO A 87 -10.82 10.66 -12.50
CA PRO A 87 -11.23 9.87 -11.35
C PRO A 87 -10.85 8.38 -11.53
N VAL A 88 -10.70 7.69 -10.41
CA VAL A 88 -10.65 6.23 -10.30
C VAL A 88 -11.71 5.76 -9.32
N ARG A 89 -11.87 4.45 -9.19
CA ARG A 89 -12.58 3.84 -8.06
C ARG A 89 -11.60 2.97 -7.30
N ALA A 90 -11.81 2.80 -5.99
CA ALA A 90 -11.00 1.90 -5.18
C ALA A 90 -11.90 0.93 -4.43
N LYS A 91 -11.46 -0.34 -4.35
CA LYS A 91 -11.97 -1.27 -3.34
C LYS A 91 -11.08 -1.18 -2.11
N VAL A 92 -11.70 -1.01 -0.95
CA VAL A 92 -11.03 -0.80 0.32
C VAL A 92 -11.49 -1.87 1.29
N PHE A 93 -10.56 -2.48 2.02
CA PHE A 93 -10.90 -3.50 3.02
C PHE A 93 -11.70 -2.87 4.17
N LYS A 94 -12.85 -3.47 4.53
CA LYS A 94 -13.73 -2.96 5.61
C LYS A 94 -13.07 -3.01 6.99
N HIS A 95 -12.22 -4.02 7.21
CA HIS A 95 -11.53 -4.24 8.46
C HIS A 95 -10.02 -4.22 8.21
N SER A 96 -9.46 -3.03 7.95
CA SER A 96 -8.01 -2.90 7.99
C SER A 96 -7.56 -3.02 9.45
N THR A 97 -6.76 -4.05 9.74
CA THR A 97 -6.24 -4.34 11.08
C THR A 97 -5.05 -3.46 11.45
N MET A 98 -4.62 -2.56 10.56
CA MET A 98 -3.50 -1.67 10.82
C MET A 98 -3.98 -0.30 11.26
N ASN A 99 -3.39 0.25 12.33
CA ASN A 99 -3.55 1.65 12.77
C ASN A 99 -2.95 2.67 11.78
N ARG A 100 -2.78 2.29 10.51
CA ARG A 100 -2.10 3.04 9.46
C ARG A 100 -3.10 3.80 8.58
N GLY A 101 -4.36 3.39 8.53
CA GLY A 101 -5.38 3.98 7.67
C GLY A 101 -6.21 2.90 7.00
N ALA A 102 -6.96 3.26 5.96
CA ALA A 102 -7.76 2.29 5.22
C ALA A 102 -6.95 1.64 4.09
N GLU A 103 -6.93 0.31 4.05
CA GLU A 103 -6.13 -0.44 3.08
C GLU A 103 -6.89 -0.61 1.76
N VAL A 104 -6.26 -0.20 0.67
CA VAL A 104 -6.77 -0.40 -0.69
C VAL A 104 -6.47 -1.83 -1.13
N ALA A 105 -7.52 -2.55 -1.51
CA ALA A 105 -7.43 -3.89 -2.09
C ALA A 105 -7.18 -3.84 -3.60
N GLU A 106 -7.82 -2.90 -4.28
CA GLU A 106 -7.81 -2.81 -5.75
C GLU A 106 -8.08 -1.38 -6.21
N ILE A 107 -7.44 -0.97 -7.31
CA ILE A 107 -7.78 0.24 -8.05
C ILE A 107 -8.49 -0.15 -9.34
N LEU A 108 -9.65 0.44 -9.57
CA LEU A 108 -10.53 0.17 -10.69
C LEU A 108 -10.63 1.39 -11.60
N PRO A 109 -10.83 1.18 -12.91
CA PRO A 109 -11.12 2.27 -13.82
C PRO A 109 -12.47 2.93 -13.48
N PRO A 110 -12.62 4.23 -13.78
CA PRO A 110 -13.90 4.91 -13.66
C PRO A 110 -14.91 4.32 -14.65
N THR A 111 -16.18 4.34 -14.27
CA THR A 111 -17.29 4.03 -15.18
C THR A 111 -17.62 5.25 -16.06
N ALA A 112 -18.42 5.03 -17.10
CA ALA A 112 -18.94 6.14 -17.93
C ALA A 112 -19.76 7.15 -17.10
N GLN A 113 -20.48 6.66 -16.08
CA GLN A 113 -21.27 7.50 -15.18
C GLN A 113 -20.37 8.38 -14.29
N ASP A 114 -19.27 7.82 -13.78
CA ASP A 114 -18.28 8.55 -12.99
C ASP A 114 -17.67 9.71 -13.79
N LEU A 115 -17.28 9.44 -15.04
CA LEU A 115 -16.71 10.46 -15.93
C LEU A 115 -17.72 11.57 -16.23
N ALA A 116 -18.99 11.23 -16.45
CA ALA A 116 -20.05 12.21 -16.69
C ALA A 116 -20.28 13.10 -15.46
N ALA A 117 -20.39 12.51 -14.27
CA ALA A 117 -20.57 13.23 -13.01
C ALA A 117 -19.38 14.15 -12.72
N PHE A 118 -18.15 13.64 -12.90
CA PHE A 118 -16.93 14.40 -12.69
C PHE A 118 -16.82 15.60 -13.65
N LYS A 119 -17.10 15.38 -14.94
CA LYS A 119 -17.12 16.46 -15.94
C LYS A 119 -18.16 17.53 -15.63
N ALA A 120 -19.32 17.15 -15.08
CA ALA A 120 -20.35 18.08 -14.66
C ALA A 120 -19.91 18.93 -13.45
N ALA A 121 -19.19 18.33 -12.49
CA ALA A 121 -18.67 19.02 -11.32
C ALA A 121 -17.60 20.06 -11.68
N MET A 122 -16.73 19.76 -12.66
CA MET A 122 -15.62 20.65 -13.10
C MET A 122 -16.06 21.79 -14.03
N ARG A 123 -17.31 21.82 -14.49
CA ARG A 123 -17.85 22.87 -15.38
C ARG A 123 -18.46 24.05 -14.62
N LYS A 124 -18.57 23.94 -13.29
CA LYS A 124 -19.04 25.01 -12.41
C LYS A 124 -17.85 25.81 -11.91
#